data_AF-A0A2N5S132-F1
#
_entry.id   AF-A0A2N5S132-F1
#
_cell.length_a   1.000
_cell.length_b   1.000
_cell.length_c   1.000
_cell.angle_alpha   90.00
_cell.angle_beta   90.00
_cell.angle_gamma   90.00
#
_symmetry.space_group_name_H-M   'P 1'
#
loop_
_entity.id
_entity.type
_entity.pdbx_description
1 polymer ?
#
loop_
_entity_poly.entity_id
_entity_poly.type
_entity_poly.pdbx_seq_one_letter_code
_entity_poly.pdbx_strand_id
1 'polypeptide(L)'
;EAVITSPELLPDVEFVLKTSDAPQGGDDEHPIWVLDRTKSQEQVWLMPDYGFYSWPEPKVGGMVEVRDKTAEREATLTWDKKISKAFWRGAILVKLREQLLEVSKGKPWSDIKPIVWQNLNGGLKTPEDHCNYKFLVHTEGYAYSGRLKYLQMCRSVVVGHEMQYIQHFHHLLDARPHSPTQNIAIAEGPGVEGLPKLMDALLADPVWAESIANNSYPLFRHYLSPPASIAIGDRCSGPGLRSRRSCPNDPPKILPSSHST
;
A
#
# COMPACT_ATOMS: atom_id res chain seq x y z
N GLU A 1 6.55 -3.02 19.07
CA GLU A 1 7.57 -4.05 18.79
C GLU A 1 8.87 -3.48 18.24
N ALA A 2 8.86 -2.65 17.19
CA ALA A 2 10.09 -2.10 16.60
C ALA A 2 11.15 -1.60 17.61
N VAL A 3 10.74 -0.82 18.62
CA VAL A 3 11.62 -0.33 19.70
C VAL A 3 12.22 -1.46 20.56
N ILE A 4 11.43 -2.48 20.91
CA ILE A 4 11.89 -3.58 21.79
C ILE A 4 12.63 -4.68 21.03
N THR A 5 12.48 -4.75 19.70
CA THR A 5 13.14 -5.71 18.81
C THR A 5 14.33 -5.11 18.07
N SER A 6 14.74 -3.88 18.40
CA SER A 6 15.89 -3.23 17.79
C SER A 6 17.13 -4.12 17.92
N PRO A 7 17.91 -4.34 16.84
CA PRO A 7 19.14 -5.13 16.90
C PRO A 7 20.25 -4.43 17.69
N GLU A 8 20.10 -3.12 17.94
CA GLU A 8 21.03 -2.28 18.68
C GLU A 8 20.35 -1.64 19.89
N LEU A 9 21.13 -1.30 20.92
CA LEU A 9 20.62 -0.55 22.07
C LEU A 9 20.30 0.87 21.61
N LEU A 10 19.02 1.26 21.73
CA LEU A 10 18.59 2.63 21.44
C LEU A 10 19.06 3.58 22.55
N PRO A 11 19.57 4.78 22.22
CA PRO A 11 19.87 5.79 23.22
C PRO A 11 18.58 6.31 23.87
N ASP A 12 18.73 7.00 25.01
CA ASP A 12 17.62 7.74 25.60
C ASP A 12 17.06 8.75 24.58
N VAL A 13 15.77 8.61 24.26
CA VAL A 13 15.09 9.41 23.24
C VAL A 13 13.67 9.74 23.68
N GLU A 14 13.25 10.96 23.40
CA GLU A 14 11.86 11.41 23.52
C GLU A 14 11.34 11.73 22.13
N PHE A 15 10.16 11.20 21.79
CA PHE A 15 9.49 11.46 20.53
C PHE A 15 7.98 11.49 20.72
N VAL A 16 7.30 12.19 19.81
CA VAL A 16 5.84 12.28 19.80
C VAL A 16 5.30 11.43 18.67
N LEU A 17 4.43 10.48 19.00
CA LEU A 17 3.69 9.68 18.02
C LEU A 17 2.27 10.23 17.90
N LYS A 18 1.84 10.53 16.68
CA LYS A 18 0.46 10.85 16.37
C LYS A 18 -0.26 9.62 15.83
N THR A 19 -1.36 9.27 16.47
CA THR A 19 -2.15 8.07 16.16
C THR A 19 -3.42 8.37 15.35
N SER A 20 -3.72 9.64 15.07
CA SER A 20 -4.82 10.00 14.17
C SER A 20 -4.46 9.73 12.71
N ASP A 21 -5.49 9.55 11.89
CA ASP A 21 -5.35 9.19 10.46
C ASP A 21 -4.44 10.13 9.67
N ALA A 22 -4.51 11.44 9.90
CA ALA A 22 -3.68 12.45 9.25
C ALA A 22 -3.17 13.49 10.26
N PRO A 23 -2.07 14.21 9.94
CA PRO A 23 -1.68 15.42 10.66
C PRO A 23 -2.76 16.52 10.54
N GLN A 24 -2.99 17.29 11.61
CA GLN A 24 -4.02 18.33 11.72
C GLN A 24 -3.48 19.59 12.40
N GLY A 25 -3.95 20.77 11.98
CA GLY A 25 -3.51 22.04 12.57
C GLY A 25 -2.00 22.25 12.38
N GLY A 26 -1.33 22.83 13.38
CA GLY A 26 0.12 23.09 13.37
C GLY A 26 1.01 21.88 13.66
N ASP A 27 0.49 20.65 13.49
CA ASP A 27 1.28 19.42 13.65
C ASP A 27 2.53 19.40 12.75
N ASP A 28 2.41 19.96 11.55
CA ASP A 28 3.48 20.01 10.56
C ASP A 28 4.54 21.10 10.85
N GLU A 29 4.42 21.79 11.98
CA GLU A 29 5.46 22.67 12.52
C GLU A 29 6.45 21.92 13.44
N HIS A 30 6.19 20.63 13.72
CA HIS A 30 6.95 19.83 14.68
C HIS A 30 7.41 18.48 14.09
N PRO A 31 8.56 17.94 14.56
CA PRO A 31 9.07 16.64 14.14
C PRO A 31 8.32 15.51 14.87
N ILE A 32 7.06 15.29 14.48
CA ILE A 32 6.20 14.24 15.01
C ILE A 32 6.17 13.04 14.06
N TRP A 33 6.02 11.84 14.63
CA TRP A 33 5.83 10.63 13.85
C TRP A 33 4.36 10.42 13.52
N VAL A 34 4.07 10.18 12.24
CA VAL A 34 2.72 10.12 11.67
C VAL A 34 2.58 8.91 10.74
N LEU A 35 1.33 8.48 10.53
CA LEU A 35 1.02 7.33 9.68
C LEU A 35 1.06 7.67 8.18
N ASP A 36 0.74 8.92 7.86
CA ASP A 36 0.85 9.50 6.53
C ASP A 36 1.21 10.99 6.59
N ARG A 37 1.53 11.54 5.42
CA ARG A 37 1.66 12.98 5.21
C ARG A 37 1.36 13.34 3.76
N THR A 38 1.03 14.60 3.50
CA THR A 38 0.99 15.14 2.14
C THR A 38 2.38 15.57 1.66
N LYS A 39 2.54 15.83 0.35
CA LYS A 39 3.81 16.30 -0.23
C LYS A 39 4.33 17.59 0.44
N SER A 40 3.46 18.49 0.90
CA SER A 40 3.85 19.76 1.55
C SER A 40 4.26 19.61 3.02
N GLN A 41 3.88 18.52 3.68
CA GLN A 41 4.17 18.29 5.10
C GLN A 41 5.53 17.58 5.23
N GLU A 42 6.62 18.28 4.99
CA GLU A 42 7.97 17.68 5.01
C GLU A 42 8.60 17.59 6.42
N GLN A 43 8.04 18.28 7.41
CA GLN A 43 8.60 18.31 8.77
C GLN A 43 8.23 17.08 9.60
N VAL A 44 7.13 16.40 9.27
CA VAL A 44 6.65 15.20 9.96
C VAL A 44 7.30 13.93 9.42
N TRP A 45 7.48 12.93 10.27
CA TRP A 45 8.19 11.70 9.92
C TRP A 45 7.22 10.53 9.77
N LEU A 46 7.38 9.79 8.67
CA LEU A 46 6.51 8.64 8.40
C LEU A 46 6.95 7.43 9.21
N MET A 47 6.00 6.80 9.89
CA MET A 47 6.18 5.47 10.50
C MET A 47 5.27 4.43 9.84
N PRO A 48 5.60 3.14 9.95
CA PRO A 48 4.66 2.08 9.61
C PRO A 48 3.36 2.19 10.41
N ASP A 49 2.24 1.91 9.73
CA ASP A 49 0.94 1.90 10.40
C ASP A 49 0.75 0.69 11.32
N TYR A 50 -0.23 0.80 12.22
CA TYR A 50 -0.55 -0.26 13.20
C TYR A 50 -0.89 -1.60 12.53
N GLY A 51 -1.36 -1.60 11.28
CA GLY A 51 -1.73 -2.80 10.53
C GLY A 51 -0.54 -3.69 10.15
N PHE A 52 0.70 -3.20 10.29
CA PHE A 52 1.88 -4.07 10.23
C PHE A 52 1.89 -5.11 11.36
N TYR A 53 1.32 -4.75 12.52
CA TYR A 53 1.24 -5.64 13.67
C TYR A 53 -0.15 -6.28 13.82
N SER A 54 -1.20 -5.46 13.92
CA SER A 54 -2.56 -5.97 14.10
C SER A 54 -3.61 -4.99 13.58
N TRP A 55 -4.70 -5.53 13.03
CA TRP A 55 -5.87 -4.74 12.67
C TRP A 55 -7.17 -5.54 12.93
N PRO A 56 -7.50 -5.75 14.22
CA PRO A 56 -8.55 -6.69 14.61
C PRO A 56 -9.96 -6.22 14.22
N GLU A 57 -10.22 -4.91 14.12
CA GLU A 57 -11.55 -4.34 13.86
C GLU A 57 -12.16 -4.84 12.53
N PRO A 58 -11.46 -4.79 11.38
CA PRO A 58 -11.93 -5.41 10.14
C PRO A 58 -11.64 -6.91 10.06
N LYS A 59 -11.13 -7.54 11.14
CA LYS A 59 -10.63 -8.93 11.17
C LYS A 59 -9.52 -9.18 10.14
N VAL A 60 -8.65 -8.19 9.96
CA VAL A 60 -7.44 -8.32 9.12
C VAL A 60 -6.29 -8.70 10.04
N GLY A 61 -5.61 -9.80 9.71
CA GLY A 61 -4.43 -10.24 10.45
C GLY A 61 -3.27 -9.24 10.35
N GLY A 62 -2.25 -9.45 11.18
CA GLY A 62 -0.98 -8.71 11.06
C GLY A 62 -0.29 -8.98 9.71
N MET A 63 0.69 -8.16 9.34
CA MET A 63 1.36 -8.32 8.04
C MET A 63 2.06 -9.67 7.87
N VAL A 64 2.58 -10.29 8.95
CA VAL A 64 3.14 -11.65 8.90
C VAL A 64 2.08 -12.64 8.43
N GLU A 65 0.95 -12.69 9.12
CA GLU A 65 -0.13 -13.63 8.84
C GLU A 65 -0.70 -13.42 7.43
N VAL A 66 -0.95 -12.16 7.04
CA VAL A 66 -1.46 -11.85 5.70
C VAL A 66 -0.44 -12.25 4.64
N ARG A 67 0.85 -12.00 4.86
CA ARG A 67 1.90 -12.34 3.90
C ARG A 67 2.04 -13.85 3.69
N ASP A 68 1.79 -14.65 4.72
CA ASP A 68 1.85 -16.12 4.65
C ASP A 68 0.61 -16.67 3.96
N LYS A 69 -0.61 -16.25 4.38
CA LYS A 69 -1.87 -16.65 3.75
C LYS A 69 -1.96 -16.28 2.27
N THR A 70 -1.48 -15.09 1.91
CA THR A 70 -1.43 -14.65 0.51
C THR A 70 -0.42 -15.47 -0.30
N ALA A 71 0.71 -15.87 0.30
CA ALA A 71 1.68 -16.74 -0.38
C ALA A 71 1.12 -18.13 -0.64
N GLU A 72 0.47 -18.75 0.35
CA GLU A 72 -0.22 -20.03 0.20
C GLU A 72 -1.26 -19.96 -0.90
N ARG A 73 -2.04 -18.87 -0.96
CA ARG A 73 -3.02 -18.67 -2.02
C ARG A 73 -2.35 -18.51 -3.39
N GLU A 74 -1.36 -17.64 -3.52
CA GLU A 74 -0.66 -17.38 -4.79
C GLU A 74 0.09 -18.62 -5.31
N ALA A 75 0.56 -19.50 -4.43
CA ALA A 75 1.17 -20.78 -4.81
C ALA A 75 0.21 -21.69 -5.60
N THR A 76 -1.11 -21.50 -5.44
CA THR A 76 -2.14 -22.25 -6.16
C THR A 76 -2.70 -21.51 -7.38
N LEU A 77 -2.34 -20.24 -7.58
CA LEU A 77 -2.90 -19.36 -8.62
C LEU A 77 -1.88 -19.02 -9.71
N THR A 78 -2.27 -19.28 -10.96
CA THR A 78 -1.61 -18.68 -12.13
C THR A 78 -2.33 -17.40 -12.53
N TRP A 79 -1.65 -16.51 -13.25
CA TRP A 79 -2.24 -15.25 -13.73
C TRP A 79 -3.52 -15.50 -14.52
N ASP A 80 -3.51 -16.48 -15.42
CA ASP A 80 -4.67 -16.84 -16.25
C ASP A 80 -5.87 -17.38 -15.47
N LYS A 81 -5.65 -17.95 -14.28
CA LYS A 81 -6.72 -18.45 -13.40
C LYS A 81 -7.35 -17.35 -12.55
N LYS A 82 -6.74 -16.16 -12.46
CA LYS A 82 -7.31 -15.03 -11.72
C LYS A 82 -8.51 -14.43 -12.46
N ILE A 83 -9.51 -14.02 -11.70
CA ILE A 83 -10.73 -13.36 -12.18
C ILE A 83 -10.35 -12.04 -12.85
N SER A 84 -10.70 -11.90 -14.13
CA SER A 84 -10.38 -10.71 -14.93
C SER A 84 -11.34 -9.53 -14.66
N LYS A 85 -11.44 -9.14 -13.39
CA LYS A 85 -12.25 -8.02 -12.90
C LYS A 85 -11.47 -7.11 -11.97
N ALA A 86 -11.85 -5.83 -11.95
CA ALA A 86 -11.46 -4.87 -10.93
C ALA A 86 -12.25 -5.11 -9.65
N PHE A 87 -11.56 -5.51 -8.59
CA PHE A 87 -12.16 -5.83 -7.32
C PHE A 87 -11.97 -4.72 -6.30
N TRP A 88 -13.06 -4.35 -5.64
CA TRP A 88 -13.03 -3.43 -4.50
C TRP A 88 -14.18 -3.70 -3.55
N ARG A 89 -13.85 -3.71 -2.26
CA ARG A 89 -14.79 -3.66 -1.14
C ARG A 89 -14.30 -2.61 -0.15
N GLY A 90 -15.16 -1.70 0.26
CA GLY A 90 -14.81 -0.63 1.21
C GLY A 90 -16.00 0.23 1.62
N ALA A 91 -15.86 0.97 2.72
CA ALA A 91 -16.85 1.93 3.17
C ALA A 91 -16.78 3.22 2.32
N ILE A 92 -17.94 3.81 2.02
CA ILE A 92 -18.05 5.08 1.29
C ILE A 92 -17.98 6.21 2.31
N LEU A 93 -16.77 6.75 2.49
CA LEU A 93 -16.45 7.76 3.51
C LEU A 93 -16.10 9.14 2.92
N VAL A 94 -15.78 9.18 1.63
CA VAL A 94 -15.29 10.36 0.92
C VAL A 94 -15.79 10.35 -0.53
N LYS A 95 -15.88 11.54 -1.14
CA LYS A 95 -16.34 11.74 -2.52
C LYS A 95 -15.59 10.89 -3.55
N LEU A 96 -14.29 10.67 -3.33
CA LEU A 96 -13.48 9.80 -4.19
C LEU A 96 -14.06 8.37 -4.30
N ARG A 97 -14.58 7.82 -3.21
CA ARG A 97 -15.16 6.47 -3.19
C ARG A 97 -16.59 6.45 -3.75
N GLU A 98 -17.33 7.56 -3.65
CA GLU A 98 -18.60 7.73 -4.37
C GLU A 98 -18.35 7.71 -5.87
N GLN A 99 -17.38 8.50 -6.33
CA GLN A 99 -16.95 8.53 -7.72
C GLN A 99 -16.52 7.14 -8.22
N LEU A 100 -15.82 6.36 -7.41
CA LEU A 100 -15.47 4.97 -7.76
C LEU A 100 -16.70 4.13 -8.10
N LEU A 101 -17.78 4.24 -7.31
CA LEU A 101 -19.03 3.53 -7.57
C LEU A 101 -19.69 4.01 -8.86
N GLU A 102 -19.65 5.32 -9.13
CA GLU A 102 -20.23 5.92 -10.33
C GLU A 102 -19.52 5.46 -11.61
N VAL A 103 -18.19 5.59 -11.68
CA VAL A 103 -17.42 5.28 -12.90
C VAL A 103 -17.38 3.79 -13.22
N SER A 104 -17.58 2.94 -12.21
CA SER A 104 -17.57 1.49 -12.35
C SER A 104 -18.96 0.87 -12.55
N LYS A 105 -20.03 1.66 -12.44
CA LYS A 105 -21.42 1.20 -12.57
C LYS A 105 -21.67 0.62 -13.97
N GLY A 106 -22.18 -0.60 -14.02
CA GLY A 106 -22.55 -1.27 -15.27
C GLY A 106 -21.37 -1.71 -16.13
N LYS A 107 -20.12 -1.54 -15.67
CA LYS A 107 -18.93 -2.00 -16.40
C LYS A 107 -18.76 -3.52 -16.24
N PRO A 108 -18.53 -4.28 -17.34
CA PRO A 108 -18.44 -5.74 -17.27
C PRO A 108 -17.23 -6.23 -16.46
N TRP A 109 -16.15 -5.45 -16.42
CA TRP A 109 -14.97 -5.71 -15.61
C TRP A 109 -15.15 -5.35 -14.14
N SER A 110 -16.25 -4.70 -13.73
CA SER A 110 -16.43 -4.23 -12.37
C SER A 110 -16.89 -5.35 -11.43
N ASP A 111 -16.14 -5.55 -10.36
CA ASP A 111 -16.61 -6.16 -9.12
C ASP A 111 -16.31 -5.21 -7.95
N ILE A 112 -16.86 -4.01 -8.04
CA ILE A 112 -16.72 -2.93 -7.06
C ILE A 112 -18.03 -2.78 -6.31
N LYS A 113 -17.99 -2.95 -4.98
CA LYS A 113 -19.18 -2.83 -4.13
C LYS A 113 -18.83 -2.18 -2.79
N PRO A 114 -19.73 -1.34 -2.23
CA PRO A 114 -19.55 -0.83 -0.88
C PRO A 114 -19.68 -1.96 0.14
N ILE A 115 -18.98 -1.82 1.26
CA ILE A 115 -19.25 -2.60 2.48
C ILE A 115 -20.26 -1.82 3.33
N VAL A 116 -21.29 -2.53 3.78
CA VAL A 116 -22.23 -2.03 4.79
C VAL A 116 -21.91 -2.76 6.09
N TRP A 117 -21.35 -2.06 7.08
CA TRP A 117 -20.87 -2.68 8.33
C TRP A 117 -21.98 -3.39 9.10
N GLN A 118 -23.21 -2.86 9.04
CA GLN A 118 -24.40 -3.44 9.66
C GLN A 118 -24.86 -4.72 8.96
N ASN A 119 -24.38 -4.99 7.74
CA ASN A 119 -24.75 -6.16 6.95
C ASN A 119 -23.59 -6.63 6.07
N LEU A 120 -22.74 -7.48 6.64
CA LEU A 120 -21.56 -7.99 5.95
C LEU A 120 -21.83 -9.15 4.99
N ASN A 121 -23.09 -9.61 4.78
CA ASN A 121 -23.58 -10.73 3.93
C ASN A 121 -22.58 -11.28 2.86
N GLY A 122 -21.48 -11.91 3.28
CA GLY A 122 -20.39 -12.37 2.39
C GLY A 122 -19.65 -11.28 1.58
N GLY A 123 -19.91 -9.99 1.85
CA GLY A 123 -19.34 -8.85 1.14
C GLY A 123 -17.91 -8.51 1.55
N LEU A 124 -17.51 -8.86 2.78
CA LEU A 124 -16.13 -8.71 3.25
C LEU A 124 -15.29 -9.89 2.76
N LYS A 125 -14.17 -9.58 2.11
CA LYS A 125 -13.18 -10.56 1.65
C LYS A 125 -11.91 -10.43 2.48
N THR A 126 -11.33 -11.58 2.85
CA THR A 126 -10.02 -11.60 3.48
C THR A 126 -8.94 -11.13 2.50
N PRO A 127 -7.77 -10.67 2.97
CA PRO A 127 -6.69 -10.26 2.09
C PRO A 127 -6.31 -11.32 1.04
N GLU A 128 -6.20 -12.59 1.43
CA GLU A 128 -5.89 -13.69 0.51
C GLU A 128 -7.00 -13.95 -0.51
N ASP A 129 -8.27 -13.68 -0.18
CA ASP A 129 -9.37 -13.77 -1.14
C ASP A 129 -9.28 -12.71 -2.24
N HIS A 130 -8.63 -11.57 -1.98
CA HIS A 130 -8.37 -10.56 -3.02
C HIS A 130 -7.41 -11.09 -4.09
N CYS A 131 -6.48 -11.99 -3.73
CA CYS A 131 -5.51 -12.54 -4.68
C CYS A 131 -6.16 -13.34 -5.82
N ASN A 132 -7.45 -13.70 -5.71
CA ASN A 132 -8.19 -14.33 -6.82
C ASN A 132 -8.46 -13.38 -8.00
N TYR A 133 -8.25 -12.07 -7.87
CA TYR A 133 -8.56 -11.08 -8.92
C TYR A 133 -7.30 -10.55 -9.59
N LYS A 134 -7.38 -10.27 -10.90
CA LYS A 134 -6.28 -9.65 -11.66
C LYS A 134 -6.04 -8.20 -11.28
N PHE A 135 -7.11 -7.45 -10.98
CA PHE A 135 -7.04 -6.01 -10.76
C PHE A 135 -7.62 -5.67 -9.38
N LEU A 136 -6.81 -5.06 -8.53
CA LEU A 136 -7.17 -4.70 -7.16
C LEU A 136 -7.22 -3.18 -7.05
N VAL A 137 -8.39 -2.62 -6.79
CA VAL A 137 -8.54 -1.17 -6.75
C VAL A 137 -8.08 -0.62 -5.40
N HIS A 138 -7.20 0.36 -5.43
CA HIS A 138 -6.82 1.20 -4.31
C HIS A 138 -7.50 2.58 -4.40
N THR A 139 -7.98 3.06 -3.26
CA THR A 139 -8.52 4.41 -3.11
C THR A 139 -8.21 4.92 -1.71
N GLU A 140 -7.83 6.18 -1.60
CA GLU A 140 -7.71 6.88 -0.32
C GLU A 140 -9.05 6.95 0.43
N GLY A 141 -8.96 7.25 1.72
CA GLY A 141 -10.11 7.44 2.60
C GLY A 141 -10.17 8.89 3.05
N TYR A 142 -10.43 9.08 4.35
CA TYR A 142 -10.24 10.38 4.99
C TYR A 142 -8.78 10.86 4.86
N ALA A 143 -7.85 9.91 5.03
CA ALA A 143 -6.41 10.06 4.85
C ALA A 143 -5.89 8.93 3.94
N TYR A 144 -4.66 8.45 4.17
CA TYR A 144 -4.18 7.22 3.54
C TYR A 144 -5.17 6.06 3.71
N SER A 145 -5.10 5.08 2.81
CA SER A 145 -5.77 3.80 3.03
C SER A 145 -4.75 2.71 3.33
N GLY A 146 -4.77 2.22 4.57
CA GLY A 146 -3.96 1.10 5.02
C GLY A 146 -4.19 -0.22 4.25
N ARG A 147 -5.12 -0.26 3.28
CA ARG A 147 -5.31 -1.43 2.41
C ARG A 147 -4.14 -1.66 1.45
N LEU A 148 -3.44 -0.61 1.01
CA LEU A 148 -2.50 -0.70 -0.11
C LEU A 148 -1.45 -1.79 0.12
N LYS A 149 -0.81 -1.78 1.29
CA LYS A 149 0.20 -2.78 1.67
C LYS A 149 -0.29 -4.23 1.53
N TYR A 150 -1.55 -4.50 1.84
CA TYR A 150 -2.12 -5.84 1.72
C TYR A 150 -2.42 -6.21 0.26
N LEU A 151 -2.85 -5.25 -0.57
CA LEU A 151 -3.05 -5.51 -2.00
C LEU A 151 -1.72 -5.87 -2.69
N GLN A 152 -0.63 -5.23 -2.27
CA GLN A 152 0.72 -5.53 -2.78
C GLN A 152 1.24 -6.92 -2.37
N MET A 153 0.54 -7.64 -1.48
CA MET A 153 0.87 -9.03 -1.13
C MET A 153 0.30 -10.05 -2.12
N CYS A 154 -0.52 -9.64 -3.08
CA CYS A 154 -1.02 -10.49 -4.15
C CYS A 154 -0.27 -10.19 -5.45
N ARG A 155 -0.08 -11.21 -6.29
CA ARG A 155 0.44 -11.07 -7.66
C ARG A 155 -0.67 -10.61 -8.59
N SER A 156 -1.12 -9.38 -8.35
CA SER A 156 -2.23 -8.71 -9.02
C SER A 156 -1.81 -7.27 -9.36
N VAL A 157 -2.46 -6.67 -10.35
CA VAL A 157 -2.24 -5.26 -10.67
C VAL A 157 -3.04 -4.42 -9.69
N VAL A 158 -2.36 -3.62 -8.89
CA VAL A 158 -3.01 -2.57 -8.12
C VAL A 158 -3.35 -1.42 -9.09
N VAL A 159 -4.63 -1.07 -9.18
CA VAL A 159 -5.12 0.07 -9.97
C VAL A 159 -5.62 1.15 -9.01
N GLY A 160 -5.37 2.42 -9.30
CA GLY A 160 -5.74 3.49 -8.38
C GLY A 160 -5.78 4.88 -9.00
N HIS A 161 -5.66 5.90 -8.17
CA HIS A 161 -5.58 7.32 -8.53
C HIS A 161 -4.25 7.91 -8.03
N GLU A 162 -3.90 9.12 -8.47
CA GLU A 162 -2.78 9.87 -7.90
C GLU A 162 -3.05 10.13 -6.41
N MET A 163 -2.22 9.55 -5.55
CA MET A 163 -2.37 9.59 -4.10
C MET A 163 -1.90 10.93 -3.54
N GLN A 164 -2.69 11.51 -2.63
CA GLN A 164 -2.33 12.73 -1.91
C GLN A 164 -1.52 12.42 -0.65
N TYR A 165 -1.83 11.30 -0.01
CA TYR A 165 -1.24 10.85 1.24
C TYR A 165 -0.12 9.84 0.96
N ILE A 166 1.04 10.12 1.55
CA ILE A 166 2.27 9.36 1.39
C ILE A 166 2.46 8.49 2.62
N GLN A 167 2.56 7.18 2.44
CA GLN A 167 3.09 6.27 3.48
C GLN A 167 4.58 6.01 3.25
N HIS A 168 5.27 5.50 4.29
CA HIS A 168 6.72 5.27 4.30
C HIS A 168 7.26 4.46 3.10
N PHE A 169 6.46 3.60 2.47
CA PHE A 169 6.86 2.78 1.33
C PHE A 169 6.45 3.31 -0.05
N HIS A 170 5.68 4.41 -0.13
CA HIS A 170 5.14 4.90 -1.41
C HIS A 170 6.22 5.34 -2.40
N HIS A 171 7.43 5.69 -1.92
CA HIS A 171 8.57 6.04 -2.78
C HIS A 171 9.05 4.88 -3.66
N LEU A 172 8.66 3.63 -3.35
CA LEU A 172 8.97 2.44 -4.16
C LEU A 172 8.00 2.26 -5.34
N LEU A 173 6.91 3.04 -5.40
CA LEU A 173 5.91 2.91 -6.46
C LEU A 173 6.42 3.53 -7.77
N ASP A 174 6.33 2.76 -8.86
CA ASP A 174 6.53 3.24 -10.21
C ASP A 174 5.23 3.10 -11.00
N ALA A 175 4.59 4.24 -11.24
CA ALA A 175 3.31 4.33 -11.95
C ALA A 175 3.47 4.67 -13.44
N ARG A 176 4.71 4.87 -13.93
CA ARG A 176 4.95 5.31 -15.32
C ARG A 176 4.51 4.20 -16.29
N PRO A 177 3.54 4.46 -17.18
CA PRO A 177 3.05 3.44 -18.12
C PRO A 177 4.17 2.86 -18.97
N HIS A 178 4.21 1.53 -19.08
CA HIS A 178 5.20 0.77 -19.84
C HIS A 178 6.66 0.94 -19.39
N SER A 179 6.90 1.53 -18.21
CA SER A 179 8.23 1.48 -17.58
C SER A 179 8.62 0.03 -17.30
N PRO A 180 9.88 -0.39 -17.52
CA PRO A 180 10.35 -1.73 -17.17
C PRO A 180 10.14 -2.08 -15.70
N THR A 181 10.07 -1.07 -14.83
CA THR A 181 9.88 -1.20 -13.37
C THR A 181 8.48 -0.86 -12.90
N GLN A 182 7.53 -0.62 -13.81
CA GLN A 182 6.16 -0.28 -13.44
C GLN A 182 5.58 -1.35 -12.50
N ASN A 183 5.07 -0.93 -11.34
CA ASN A 183 4.57 -1.83 -10.29
C ASN A 183 3.18 -1.43 -9.75
N ILE A 184 2.60 -0.35 -10.29
CA ILE A 184 1.23 0.08 -10.04
C ILE A 184 0.67 0.74 -11.31
N ALA A 185 -0.66 0.72 -11.47
CA ALA A 185 -1.35 1.38 -12.57
C ALA A 185 -2.24 2.52 -12.02
N ILE A 186 -1.94 3.76 -12.41
CA ILE A 186 -2.66 4.93 -11.91
C ILE A 186 -3.54 5.50 -13.03
N ALA A 187 -4.81 5.71 -12.72
CA ALA A 187 -5.77 6.32 -13.64
C ALA A 187 -5.43 7.80 -13.85
N GLU A 188 -5.61 8.28 -15.08
CA GLU A 188 -5.50 9.70 -15.39
C GLU A 188 -6.65 10.48 -14.73
N GLY A 189 -6.34 11.67 -14.20
CA GLY A 189 -7.32 12.57 -13.59
C GLY A 189 -7.02 12.87 -12.12
N PRO A 190 -7.76 13.80 -11.52
CA PRO A 190 -7.61 14.18 -10.10
C PRO A 190 -8.15 13.10 -9.14
N GLY A 191 -9.00 12.18 -9.61
CA GLY A 191 -9.55 11.07 -8.85
C GLY A 191 -9.49 9.77 -9.65
N VAL A 192 -10.63 9.08 -9.75
CA VAL A 192 -10.75 7.78 -10.44
C VAL A 192 -11.54 7.87 -11.75
N GLU A 193 -11.69 9.07 -12.32
CA GLU A 193 -12.43 9.30 -13.57
C GLU A 193 -11.84 8.53 -14.75
N GLY A 194 -10.50 8.42 -14.81
CA GLY A 194 -9.79 7.68 -15.85
C GLY A 194 -9.78 6.16 -15.65
N LEU A 195 -10.35 5.63 -14.56
CA LEU A 195 -10.30 4.20 -14.26
C LEU A 195 -10.90 3.33 -15.38
N PRO A 196 -12.03 3.68 -16.03
CA PRO A 196 -12.56 2.88 -17.14
C PRO A 196 -11.60 2.77 -18.31
N LYS A 197 -10.98 3.89 -18.72
CA LYS A 197 -9.99 3.91 -19.80
C LYS A 197 -8.76 3.07 -19.44
N LEU A 198 -8.29 3.18 -18.19
CA LEU A 198 -7.17 2.37 -17.70
C LEU A 198 -7.50 0.87 -17.71
N MET A 199 -8.68 0.49 -17.24
CA MET A 199 -9.12 -0.90 -17.22
C MET A 199 -9.25 -1.47 -18.64
N ASP A 200 -9.81 -0.71 -19.58
CA ASP A 200 -9.93 -1.13 -20.97
C ASP A 200 -8.54 -1.36 -21.59
N ALA A 201 -7.56 -0.50 -21.28
CA ALA A 201 -6.17 -0.67 -21.74
C ALA A 201 -5.47 -1.90 -21.13
N LEU A 202 -5.63 -2.12 -19.82
CA LEU A 202 -5.05 -3.28 -19.13
C LEU A 202 -5.67 -4.61 -19.60
N LEU A 203 -6.96 -4.61 -19.94
CA LEU A 203 -7.65 -5.80 -20.47
C LEU A 203 -7.26 -6.06 -21.93
N ALA A 204 -6.96 -5.03 -22.70
CA ALA A 204 -6.51 -5.13 -24.09
C ALA A 204 -5.07 -5.63 -24.21
N ASP A 205 -4.22 -5.39 -23.21
CA ASP A 205 -2.83 -5.86 -23.15
C ASP A 205 -2.55 -6.69 -21.88
N PRO A 206 -2.91 -7.99 -21.89
CA PRO A 206 -2.64 -8.90 -20.77
C PRO A 206 -1.16 -9.07 -20.42
N VAL A 207 -0.25 -8.89 -21.39
CA VAL A 207 1.20 -9.03 -21.18
C VAL A 207 1.71 -7.85 -20.35
N TRP A 208 1.30 -6.63 -20.72
CA TRP A 208 1.59 -5.44 -19.93
C TRP A 208 0.99 -5.53 -18.52
N ALA A 209 -0.29 -5.91 -18.41
CA ALA A 209 -0.94 -6.08 -17.11
C ALA A 209 -0.20 -7.09 -16.22
N GLU A 210 0.17 -8.27 -16.75
CA GLU A 210 0.90 -9.27 -15.98
C GLU A 210 2.30 -8.77 -15.58
N SER A 211 2.98 -8.00 -16.45
CA SER A 211 4.29 -7.44 -16.10
C SER A 211 4.24 -6.52 -14.87
N ILE A 212 3.17 -5.71 -14.72
CA ILE A 212 3.01 -4.82 -13.56
C ILE A 212 2.86 -5.65 -12.29
N ALA A 213 2.04 -6.71 -12.33
CA ALA A 213 1.85 -7.61 -11.20
C ALA A 213 3.14 -8.35 -10.83
N ASN A 214 3.91 -8.81 -11.83
CA ASN A 214 5.17 -9.52 -11.64
C ASN A 214 6.30 -8.62 -11.13
N ASN A 215 6.27 -7.32 -11.43
CA ASN A 215 7.19 -6.34 -10.86
C ASN A 215 6.83 -6.00 -9.41
N SER A 216 5.54 -5.84 -9.13
CA SER A 216 5.05 -5.44 -7.79
C SER A 216 5.28 -6.52 -6.73
N TYR A 217 4.87 -7.75 -7.03
CA TYR A 217 4.80 -8.84 -6.06
C TYR A 217 6.14 -9.13 -5.33
N PRO A 218 7.27 -9.39 -6.02
CA PRO A 218 8.53 -9.65 -5.32
C PRO A 218 9.07 -8.42 -4.59
N LEU A 219 8.88 -7.21 -5.15
CA LEU A 219 9.37 -5.96 -4.58
C LEU A 219 8.74 -5.71 -3.21
N PHE A 220 7.41 -5.67 -3.14
CA PHE A 220 6.74 -5.32 -1.89
C PHE A 220 6.76 -6.45 -0.87
N ARG A 221 6.82 -7.72 -1.28
CA ARG A 221 7.04 -8.82 -0.34
C ARG A 221 8.40 -8.77 0.35
N HIS A 222 9.39 -8.20 -0.31
CA HIS A 222 10.70 -7.91 0.27
C HIS A 222 10.64 -6.70 1.22
N TYR A 223 10.23 -5.54 0.70
CA TYR A 223 10.32 -4.26 1.43
C TYR A 223 9.24 -4.05 2.50
N LEU A 224 8.08 -4.72 2.41
CA LEU A 224 7.02 -4.69 3.43
C LEU A 224 7.08 -5.90 4.36
N SER A 225 8.22 -6.62 4.37
CA SER A 225 8.45 -7.66 5.36
C SER A 225 8.56 -7.04 6.77
N PRO A 226 8.18 -7.78 7.83
CA PRO A 226 8.31 -7.30 9.20
C PRO A 226 9.73 -6.80 9.54
N PRO A 227 10.83 -7.50 9.17
CA PRO A 227 12.19 -7.00 9.41
C PRO A 227 12.48 -5.68 8.69
N ALA A 228 12.04 -5.53 7.44
CA ALA A 228 12.22 -4.29 6.68
C ALA A 228 11.41 -3.12 7.27
N SER A 229 10.23 -3.41 7.81
CA SER A 229 9.36 -2.41 8.46
C SER A 229 9.93 -1.95 9.81
N ILE A 230 10.59 -2.84 10.56
CA ILE A 230 11.30 -2.53 11.81
C ILE A 230 12.53 -1.65 11.51
N ALA A 231 13.33 -1.99 10.49
CA ALA A 231 14.54 -1.25 10.14
C ALA A 231 14.33 0.21 9.71
N ILE A 232 13.11 0.58 9.28
CA ILE A 232 12.73 1.97 8.98
C ILE A 232 12.60 2.79 10.28
N GLY A 233 12.12 2.18 11.36
CA GLY A 233 12.08 2.80 12.69
C GLY A 233 13.48 3.04 13.27
N ASP A 234 14.40 2.09 13.07
CA ASP A 234 15.75 2.15 13.66
C ASP A 234 16.64 3.21 13.00
N ARG A 235 16.61 3.34 11.66
CA ARG A 235 17.46 4.33 10.94
C ARG A 235 17.12 5.78 11.24
N CYS A 236 15.90 6.06 11.66
CA CYS A 236 15.44 7.41 11.99
C CYS A 236 15.57 7.73 13.50
N SER A 237 16.12 6.82 14.30
CA SER A 237 16.27 6.95 15.76
C SER A 237 17.72 7.16 16.24
N GLY A 238 18.69 7.33 15.33
CA GLY A 238 20.12 7.43 15.66
C GLY A 238 20.57 8.78 16.28
N PRO A 239 21.70 8.81 17.02
CA PRO A 239 22.17 9.96 17.82
C PRO A 239 22.65 11.20 17.01
N GLY A 240 22.49 11.20 15.67
CA GLY A 240 22.91 12.26 14.75
C GLY A 240 21.90 13.39 14.52
N LEU A 241 20.91 13.55 15.40
CA LEU A 241 19.74 14.44 15.20
C LEU A 241 20.00 15.96 15.39
N ARG A 242 21.21 16.44 15.05
CA ARG A 242 21.51 17.89 14.99
C ARG A 242 21.39 18.49 13.58
N SER A 243 21.05 17.70 12.56
CA SER A 243 20.88 18.19 11.18
C SER A 243 19.61 17.63 10.55
N ARG A 244 18.69 18.53 10.16
CA ARG A 244 17.32 18.28 9.68
C ARG A 244 17.22 17.58 8.29
N ARG A 245 18.12 16.66 7.95
CA ARG A 245 18.19 16.01 6.61
C ARG A 245 18.58 14.53 6.61
N SER A 246 18.45 13.81 7.73
CA SER A 246 19.07 12.48 7.87
C SER A 246 18.11 11.28 7.93
N CYS A 247 16.88 11.38 7.43
CA CYS A 247 16.14 10.21 6.95
C CYS A 247 16.17 10.26 5.41
N PRO A 248 16.99 9.44 4.73
CA PRO A 248 17.05 9.46 3.27
C PRO A 248 15.71 9.01 2.68
N ASN A 249 15.17 9.79 1.74
CA ASN A 249 14.16 9.35 0.78
C ASN A 249 14.79 8.44 -0.32
N ASP A 250 16.07 8.13 -0.22
CA ASP A 250 16.79 7.37 -1.24
C ASP A 250 16.63 5.86 -1.03
N PRO A 251 16.34 5.11 -2.12
CA PRO A 251 16.27 3.66 -2.04
C PRO A 251 17.63 3.09 -1.62
N PRO A 252 17.68 1.99 -0.85
CA PRO A 252 18.92 1.28 -0.62
C PRO A 252 19.49 0.85 -1.98
N LYS A 253 20.79 1.11 -2.20
CA LYS A 253 21.50 0.59 -3.37
C LYS A 253 21.32 -0.93 -3.41
N ILE A 254 20.78 -1.43 -4.52
CA ILE A 254 20.71 -2.86 -4.82
C ILE A 254 22.16 -3.37 -4.82
N LEU A 255 22.56 -4.08 -3.77
CA LEU A 255 23.81 -4.82 -3.78
C LEU A 255 23.59 -6.08 -4.61
N PRO A 256 24.39 -6.33 -5.65
CA PRO A 256 24.29 -7.56 -6.42
C PRO A 256 24.56 -8.76 -5.51
N SER A 257 23.73 -9.80 -5.65
CA SER A 257 23.90 -11.07 -4.98
C SER A 257 25.29 -11.64 -5.29
N SER A 258 26.15 -11.76 -4.29
CA SER A 258 27.38 -12.52 -4.39
C SER A 258 27.02 -14.01 -4.52
N HIS A 259 27.08 -14.53 -5.74
CA HIS A 259 27.21 -15.97 -5.95
C HIS A 259 28.58 -16.39 -5.44
N SER A 260 28.61 -17.17 -4.35
CA SER A 260 29.78 -17.94 -3.95
C SER A 260 29.86 -19.18 -4.85
N THR A 261 30.91 -19.25 -5.66
CA THR A 261 31.52 -20.50 -6.15
C THR A 261 32.01 -21.36 -5.00
#